data_AF-A0A9W4TDM7-F1
#
_entry.id   AF-A0A9W4TDM7-F1
#
_cell.length_a   1.000
_cell.length_b   1.000
_cell.length_c   1.000
_cell.angle_alpha   90.00
_cell.angle_beta   90.00
_cell.angle_gamma   90.00
#
_symmetry.space_group_name_H-M   'P 1'
#
loop_
_entity.id
_entity.type
_entity.pdbx_description
1 polymer ?
#
loop_
_entity_poly.entity_id
_entity_poly.type
_entity_poly.pdbx_seq_one_letter_code
_entity_poly.pdbx_strand_id
1 'polypeptide(L)'
;KPNFNKELFIRGVEIVKRGKSSLFRKVGRHIMDESMKVDNSRTLHQIIEDVLRETVKDISRTDLNEIIKTAVWKPDKDNKSVQRFISRMRDRHTREEADAKRLIKKGLTPEPYLYQIPEPGERFEYVVVENNSSERVGDKMEYPEVARRL
;
A
#
# COMPACT_ATOMS: atom_id res chain seq x y z
N LYS A 1 -9.42 29.37 -30.75
CA LYS A 1 -9.78 28.68 -29.48
C LYS A 1 -8.50 28.10 -28.90
N PRO A 2 -8.08 28.45 -27.68
CA PRO A 2 -6.89 27.83 -27.11
C PRO A 2 -7.20 26.34 -26.84
N ASN A 3 -6.27 25.49 -27.25
CA ASN A 3 -6.37 24.03 -27.24
C ASN A 3 -5.91 23.48 -25.88
N PHE A 4 -6.63 23.83 -24.81
CA PHE A 4 -6.44 23.18 -23.51
C PHE A 4 -7.09 21.80 -23.58
N ASN A 5 -6.32 20.81 -24.02
CA ASN A 5 -6.74 19.42 -24.00
C ASN A 5 -7.11 19.04 -22.55
N LYS A 6 -8.25 18.36 -22.35
CA LYS A 6 -8.79 17.98 -21.02
C LYS A 6 -7.90 17.01 -20.23
N GLU A 7 -6.87 16.46 -20.87
CA GLU A 7 -5.91 15.57 -20.23
C GLU A 7 -4.76 16.40 -19.68
N LEU A 8 -4.65 16.43 -18.35
CA LEU A 8 -3.48 16.95 -17.67
C LEU A 8 -2.23 16.27 -18.22
N PHE A 9 -1.12 17.00 -18.33
CA PHE A 9 0.19 16.42 -18.66
C PHE A 9 0.66 15.53 -17.49
N ILE A 10 0.09 14.33 -17.39
CA ILE A 10 0.28 13.38 -16.29
C ILE A 10 1.54 12.52 -16.44
N ARG A 11 2.29 12.68 -17.53
CA ARG A 11 3.49 11.88 -17.78
C ARG A 11 4.55 12.20 -16.71
N GLY A 12 5.00 11.16 -16.00
CA GLY A 12 6.03 11.28 -14.97
C GLY A 12 5.51 11.59 -13.55
N VAL A 13 4.22 11.92 -13.39
CA VAL A 13 3.65 12.27 -12.08
C VAL A 13 3.46 11.01 -11.22
N GLU A 14 3.73 11.10 -9.92
CA GLU A 14 3.63 9.96 -9.00
C GLU A 14 2.23 9.32 -8.95
N ILE A 15 1.16 10.10 -9.15
CA ILE A 15 -0.22 9.62 -9.11
C ILE A 15 -0.56 8.61 -10.21
N VAL A 16 0.18 8.61 -11.33
CA VAL A 16 -0.03 7.65 -12.43
C VAL A 16 0.88 6.43 -12.33
N LYS A 17 1.87 6.46 -11.42
CA LYS A 17 2.77 5.32 -11.23
C LYS A 17 2.04 4.14 -10.57
N ARG A 18 2.46 2.93 -10.93
CA ARG A 18 2.02 1.68 -10.29
C ARG A 18 2.61 1.60 -8.87
N GLY A 19 1.97 0.85 -7.97
CA GLY A 19 2.42 0.67 -6.57
C GLY A 19 1.98 1.75 -5.57
N LYS A 20 1.31 2.80 -6.04
CA LYS A 20 0.57 3.75 -5.18
C LYS A 20 -0.81 3.21 -4.86
N SER A 21 -1.34 3.59 -3.70
CA SER A 21 -2.71 3.28 -3.28
C SER A 21 -3.72 4.12 -4.05
N SER A 22 -4.98 3.71 -4.10
CA SER A 22 -6.02 4.51 -4.78
C SER A 22 -6.27 5.83 -4.04
N LEU A 23 -6.20 5.84 -2.70
CA LEU A 23 -6.27 7.04 -1.87
C LEU A 23 -5.21 8.06 -2.30
N PHE A 24 -3.94 7.65 -2.43
CA PHE A 24 -2.87 8.54 -2.88
C PHE A 24 -3.18 9.16 -4.25
N ARG A 25 -3.75 8.39 -5.17
CA ARG A 25 -4.14 8.90 -6.49
C ARG A 25 -5.32 9.86 -6.41
N LYS A 26 -6.31 9.59 -5.55
CA LYS A 26 -7.49 10.42 -5.33
C LYS A 26 -7.09 11.78 -4.76
N VAL A 27 -6.29 11.78 -3.68
CA VAL A 27 -5.75 12.97 -3.03
C VAL A 27 -4.88 13.78 -3.99
N GLY A 28 -3.94 13.12 -4.68
CA GLY A 28 -3.05 13.80 -5.61
C GLY A 28 -3.77 14.41 -6.80
N ARG A 29 -4.81 13.74 -7.35
CA ARG A 29 -5.68 14.32 -8.38
C ARG A 29 -6.44 15.53 -7.85
N HIS A 30 -7.02 15.43 -6.66
CA HIS A 30 -7.77 16.53 -6.07
C HIS A 30 -6.90 17.79 -5.89
N ILE A 31 -5.67 17.64 -5.39
CA ILE A 31 -4.71 18.76 -5.27
C ILE A 31 -4.45 19.42 -6.63
N MET A 32 -4.17 18.61 -7.66
CA MET A 32 -3.94 19.14 -9.01
C MET A 32 -5.18 19.88 -9.51
N ASP A 33 -6.35 19.25 -9.46
CA ASP A 33 -7.61 19.83 -9.94
C ASP A 33 -7.91 21.18 -9.25
N GLU A 34 -7.74 21.27 -7.92
CA GLU A 34 -7.91 22.52 -7.16
C GLU A 34 -6.92 23.60 -7.59
N SER A 35 -5.66 23.23 -7.84
CA SER A 35 -4.60 24.19 -8.24
C SER A 35 -4.77 24.80 -9.63
N MET A 36 -5.53 24.14 -10.50
CA MET A 36 -5.73 24.57 -11.89
C MET A 36 -7.08 25.25 -12.14
N LYS A 37 -7.90 25.44 -11.09
CA LYS A 37 -9.15 26.18 -11.22
C LYS A 37 -8.87 27.63 -11.64
N VAL A 38 -9.67 28.14 -12.58
CA VAL A 38 -9.49 29.47 -13.18
C VAL A 38 -9.63 30.60 -12.14
N ASP A 39 -10.46 30.38 -11.13
CA ASP A 39 -10.75 31.31 -10.04
C ASP A 39 -9.92 31.02 -8.77
N ASN A 40 -8.91 30.16 -8.85
CA ASN A 40 -8.08 29.84 -7.69
C ASN A 40 -7.15 31.02 -7.32
N SER A 41 -7.38 31.60 -6.14
CA SER A 41 -6.50 32.59 -5.51
C SER A 41 -5.58 32.00 -4.45
N ARG A 42 -5.72 30.71 -4.11
CA ARG A 42 -4.93 30.03 -3.09
C ARG A 42 -3.57 29.61 -3.63
N THR A 43 -2.56 29.66 -2.76
CA THR A 43 -1.26 29.06 -3.01
C THR A 43 -1.36 27.54 -3.05
N LEU A 44 -0.40 26.89 -3.72
CA LEU A 44 -0.32 25.42 -3.74
C LEU A 44 -0.18 24.85 -2.32
N HIS A 45 0.53 25.54 -1.43
CA HIS A 45 0.68 25.12 -0.04
C HIS A 45 -0.66 25.07 0.70
N GLN A 46 -1.48 26.11 0.57
CA GLN A 46 -2.82 26.17 1.15
C GLN A 46 -3.73 25.05 0.62
N ILE A 47 -3.70 24.81 -0.71
CA ILE A 47 -4.46 23.71 -1.31
C ILE A 47 -4.03 22.35 -0.73
N ILE A 48 -2.72 22.11 -0.65
CA ILE A 48 -2.20 20.86 -0.09
C ILE A 48 -2.63 20.72 1.37
N GLU A 49 -2.52 21.78 2.16
CA GLU A 49 -2.91 21.79 3.57
C GLU A 49 -4.40 21.49 3.75
N ASP A 50 -5.27 22.16 3.00
CA ASP A 50 -6.72 21.98 3.03
C ASP A 50 -7.10 20.53 2.69
N VAL A 51 -6.57 20.02 1.56
CA VAL A 51 -6.89 18.68 1.07
C VAL A 51 -6.36 17.60 2.01
N LEU A 52 -5.15 17.74 2.54
CA LEU A 52 -4.60 16.79 3.50
C LEU A 52 -5.40 16.82 4.82
N ARG A 53 -5.79 18.00 5.29
CA ARG A 53 -6.60 18.16 6.50
C ARG A 53 -7.96 17.50 6.36
N GLU A 54 -8.63 17.64 5.21
CA GLU A 54 -9.88 16.94 4.90
C GLU A 54 -9.67 15.42 4.85
N THR A 55 -8.66 14.98 4.11
CA THR A 55 -8.33 13.55 3.96
C THR A 55 -8.08 12.87 5.31
N VAL A 56 -7.34 13.52 6.20
CA VAL A 56 -7.05 12.98 7.54
C VAL A 56 -8.30 12.92 8.41
N LYS A 57 -9.23 13.87 8.31
CA LYS A 57 -10.50 13.83 9.06
C LYS A 57 -11.34 12.61 8.69
N ASP A 58 -11.33 12.23 7.41
CA ASP A 58 -12.10 11.09 6.89
C ASP A 58 -11.32 9.77 6.86
N ILE A 59 -10.06 9.75 7.32
CA ILE A 59 -9.20 8.56 7.22
C ILE A 59 -9.76 7.36 7.97
N SER A 60 -10.42 7.59 9.11
CA SER A 60 -11.04 6.55 9.94
C SER A 60 -12.22 5.86 9.25
N ARG A 61 -12.79 6.49 8.23
CA ARG A 61 -13.90 5.96 7.40
C ARG A 61 -13.41 5.38 6.08
N THR A 62 -12.12 5.48 5.79
CA THR A 62 -11.55 5.02 4.51
C THR A 62 -11.51 3.50 4.49
N ASP A 63 -11.98 2.90 3.39
CA ASP A 63 -11.87 1.45 3.18
C ASP A 63 -10.38 1.06 3.11
N LEU A 64 -10.00 -0.02 3.80
CA LEU A 64 -8.65 -0.60 3.72
C LEU A 64 -8.22 -0.84 2.26
N ASN A 65 -9.16 -1.20 1.38
CA ASN A 65 -8.88 -1.39 -0.04
C ASN A 65 -8.34 -0.12 -0.70
N GLU A 66 -8.70 1.08 -0.21
CA GLU A 66 -8.19 2.33 -0.74
C GLU A 66 -6.73 2.61 -0.38
N ILE A 67 -6.22 1.96 0.66
CA ILE A 67 -4.84 2.13 1.14
C ILE A 67 -3.90 1.01 0.69
N ILE A 68 -4.40 -0.04 0.05
CA ILE A 68 -3.58 -1.13 -0.49
C ILE A 68 -2.56 -0.60 -1.48
N LYS A 69 -1.31 -1.04 -1.32
CA LYS A 69 -0.19 -0.75 -2.19
C LYS A 69 0.26 -2.05 -2.85
N THR A 70 0.95 -1.95 -3.98
CA THR A 70 1.54 -3.11 -4.65
C THR A 70 3.05 -2.97 -4.77
N ALA A 71 3.75 -4.09 -4.62
CA ALA A 71 5.17 -4.22 -4.87
C ALA A 71 5.43 -5.44 -5.75
N VAL A 72 6.60 -5.49 -6.38
CA VAL A 72 7.06 -6.66 -7.14
C VAL A 72 8.22 -7.26 -6.37
N TRP A 73 8.16 -8.56 -6.12
CA TRP A 73 9.29 -9.26 -5.51
C TRP A 73 10.39 -9.45 -6.55
N LYS A 74 11.58 -8.92 -6.29
CA LYS A 74 12.75 -9.09 -7.14
C LYS A 74 13.98 -9.35 -6.26
N PRO A 75 14.42 -10.62 -6.12
CA PRO A 75 15.52 -10.96 -5.21
C PRO A 75 16.84 -10.31 -5.59
N ASP A 76 17.03 -10.00 -6.88
CA ASP A 76 18.22 -9.37 -7.44
C ASP A 76 18.29 -7.84 -7.23
N LYS A 77 17.22 -7.22 -6.70
CA LYS A 77 17.17 -5.78 -6.47
C LYS A 77 17.31 -5.45 -5.00
N ASP A 78 18.09 -4.41 -4.68
CA ASP A 78 18.27 -3.88 -3.32
C ASP A 78 17.05 -3.07 -2.85
N ASN A 79 15.87 -3.67 -2.86
CA ASN A 79 14.69 -3.10 -2.22
C ASN A 79 14.61 -3.59 -0.77
N LYS A 80 15.33 -2.91 0.11
CA LYS A 80 15.44 -3.27 1.54
C LYS A 80 14.08 -3.44 2.23
N SER A 81 13.06 -2.66 1.85
CA SER A 81 11.72 -2.77 2.43
C SER A 81 11.05 -4.09 2.04
N VAL A 82 11.04 -4.40 0.74
CA VAL A 82 10.44 -5.64 0.22
C VAL A 82 11.24 -6.86 0.69
N GLN A 83 12.57 -6.80 0.70
CA GLN A 83 13.41 -7.91 1.19
C GLN A 83 13.12 -8.23 2.66
N ARG A 84 13.01 -7.21 3.52
CA ARG A 84 12.62 -7.39 4.93
C ARG A 84 11.24 -8.00 5.07
N PHE A 85 10.28 -7.48 4.31
CA PHE A 85 8.92 -8.01 4.28
C PHE A 85 8.91 -9.49 3.91
N ILE A 86 9.55 -9.88 2.79
CA ILE A 86 9.61 -11.27 2.33
C ILE A 86 10.32 -12.17 3.32
N SER A 87 11.41 -11.71 3.94
CA SER A 87 12.10 -12.47 5.00
C SER A 87 11.15 -12.76 6.17
N ARG A 88 10.42 -11.74 6.65
CA ARG A 88 9.42 -11.90 7.71
C ARG A 88 8.29 -12.86 7.32
N MET A 89 7.77 -12.74 6.09
CA MET A 89 6.70 -13.62 5.63
C MET A 89 7.17 -15.07 5.60
N ARG A 90 8.42 -15.34 5.16
CA ARG A 90 9.01 -16.69 5.19
C ARG A 90 9.12 -17.26 6.61
N ASP A 91 9.55 -16.43 7.56
CA ASP A 91 9.66 -16.85 8.96
C ASP A 91 8.29 -17.16 9.58
N ARG A 92 7.23 -16.47 9.16
CA ARG A 92 5.86 -16.73 9.60
C ARG A 92 5.28 -17.96 8.92
N HIS A 93 5.47 -18.09 7.60
CA HIS A 93 5.05 -19.26 6.83
C HIS A 93 5.65 -20.56 7.38
N THR A 94 6.96 -20.55 7.69
CA THR A 94 7.65 -21.72 8.28
C THR A 94 7.00 -22.15 9.61
N ARG A 95 6.50 -21.19 10.40
CA ARG A 95 5.77 -21.47 11.64
C ARG A 95 4.39 -22.06 11.36
N GLU A 96 3.65 -21.49 10.41
CA GLU A 96 2.36 -22.04 9.97
C GLU A 96 2.50 -23.49 9.47
N GLU A 97 3.53 -23.79 8.67
CA GLU A 97 3.81 -25.15 8.22
C GLU A 97 4.11 -26.12 9.38
N ALA A 98 4.90 -25.67 10.36
CA ALA A 98 5.24 -26.49 11.52
C ALA A 98 4.00 -26.82 12.37
N ASP A 99 3.12 -25.85 12.56
CA ASP A 99 1.87 -26.04 13.31
C ASP A 99 0.86 -26.86 12.52
N ALA A 100 0.75 -26.67 11.20
CA ALA A 100 -0.07 -27.52 10.34
C ALA A 100 0.37 -28.99 10.39
N LYS A 101 1.67 -29.26 10.32
CA LYS A 101 2.22 -30.62 10.49
C LYS A 101 1.84 -31.23 11.84
N ARG A 102 1.83 -30.44 12.93
CA ARG A 102 1.41 -30.89 14.27
C ARG A 102 -0.08 -31.20 14.34
N LEU A 103 -0.92 -30.40 13.69
CA LEU A 103 -2.38 -30.62 13.63
C LEU A 103 -2.71 -31.90 12.84
N ILE A 104 -2.08 -32.10 11.68
CA ILE A 104 -2.25 -33.29 10.86
C ILE A 104 -1.87 -34.56 11.65
N LYS A 105 -0.77 -34.51 12.42
CA LYS A 105 -0.36 -35.64 13.28
C LYS A 105 -1.40 -35.99 14.35
N LYS A 106 -2.24 -35.03 14.76
CA LYS A 106 -3.36 -35.23 15.71
C LYS A 106 -4.67 -35.61 15.02
N GLY A 107 -4.68 -35.80 13.70
CA GLY A 107 -5.89 -36.06 12.91
C GLY A 107 -6.78 -34.82 12.72
N LEU A 108 -6.23 -33.62 12.91
CA LEU A 108 -6.95 -32.35 12.71
C LEU A 108 -6.59 -31.74 11.36
N THR A 109 -7.56 -31.08 10.72
CA THR A 109 -7.35 -30.35 9.47
C THR A 109 -6.79 -28.95 9.77
N PRO A 110 -5.64 -28.56 9.22
CA PRO A 110 -5.10 -27.21 9.39
C PRO A 110 -5.85 -26.21 8.52
N GLU A 111 -5.89 -24.95 8.97
CA GLU A 111 -6.36 -23.83 8.16
C GLU A 111 -5.39 -23.51 7.01
N PRO A 112 -5.87 -22.88 5.92
CA PRO A 112 -5.00 -22.38 4.86
C PRO A 112 -3.98 -21.36 5.39
N TYR A 113 -2.77 -21.40 4.84
CA TYR A 113 -1.69 -20.48 5.20
C TYR A 113 -2.03 -19.04 4.84
N LEU A 114 -1.81 -18.12 5.79
CA LEU A 114 -2.03 -16.68 5.59
C LEU A 114 -0.81 -16.00 4.99
N TYR A 115 0.38 -16.56 5.21
CA TYR A 115 1.63 -15.96 4.76
C TYR A 115 2.18 -16.68 3.54
N GLN A 116 1.49 -16.57 2.41
CA GLN A 116 2.01 -17.08 1.14
C GLN A 116 3.23 -16.26 0.70
N ILE A 117 4.23 -16.91 0.10
CA ILE A 117 5.44 -16.25 -0.37
C ILE A 117 5.33 -16.02 -1.88
N PRO A 118 5.38 -14.77 -2.36
CA PRO A 118 5.30 -14.51 -3.79
C PRO A 118 6.55 -15.01 -4.51
N GLU A 119 6.36 -15.47 -5.74
CA GLU A 119 7.44 -15.90 -6.61
C GLU A 119 8.28 -14.72 -7.11
N PRO A 120 9.57 -14.92 -7.44
CA PRO A 120 10.38 -13.88 -8.08
C PRO A 120 9.70 -13.33 -9.35
N GLY A 121 9.51 -12.01 -9.40
CA GLY A 121 8.80 -11.31 -10.47
C GLY A 121 7.31 -11.15 -10.22
N GLU A 122 6.74 -11.86 -9.25
CA GLU A 122 5.34 -11.74 -8.87
C GLU A 122 5.06 -10.42 -8.17
N ARG A 123 3.85 -9.89 -8.44
CA ARG A 123 3.33 -8.72 -7.77
C ARG A 123 2.47 -9.15 -6.60
N PHE A 124 2.69 -8.53 -5.45
CA PHE A 124 1.88 -8.76 -4.27
C PHE A 124 1.31 -7.43 -3.75
N GLU A 125 0.22 -7.56 -3.00
CA GLU A 125 -0.45 -6.47 -2.30
C GLU A 125 0.04 -6.38 -0.86
N TYR A 126 0.10 -5.16 -0.32
CA TYR A 126 0.45 -4.94 1.06
C TYR A 126 -0.17 -3.64 1.58
N VAL A 127 -0.35 -3.57 2.89
CA VAL A 127 -0.63 -2.33 3.63
C VAL A 127 0.52 -2.07 4.61
N VAL A 128 0.57 -0.85 5.14
CA VAL A 128 1.51 -0.49 6.21
C VAL A 128 0.69 -0.37 7.48
N VAL A 129 0.96 -1.23 8.45
CA VAL A 129 0.28 -1.24 9.76
C VAL A 129 1.12 -0.52 10.80
N GLU A 130 0.47 -0.02 11.85
CA GLU A 130 1.18 0.56 12.98
C GLU A 130 1.98 -0.52 13.72
N ASN A 131 3.23 -0.23 14.03
CA ASN A 131 4.09 -1.11 14.80
C ASN A 131 5.14 -0.26 15.52
N ASN A 132 5.05 -0.20 16.85
CA ASN A 132 5.91 0.63 17.71
C ASN A 132 7.33 0.06 17.87
N SER A 133 7.61 -1.14 17.35
CA SER A 133 8.92 -1.80 17.51
C SER A 133 9.95 -1.46 16.43
N SER A 134 9.56 -0.82 15.33
CA SER A 134 10.48 -0.46 14.24
C SER A 134 9.92 0.70 13.42
N GLU A 135 10.78 1.63 12.99
CA GLU A 135 10.40 2.68 12.03
C GLU A 135 10.56 2.29 10.56
N ARG A 136 11.09 1.09 10.29
CA ARG A 136 11.34 0.65 8.91
C ARG A 136 10.04 0.17 8.29
N VAL A 137 9.68 0.75 7.15
CA VAL A 137 8.43 0.40 6.43
C VAL A 137 8.30 -1.11 6.19
N GLY A 138 9.38 -1.81 5.80
CA GLY A 138 9.36 -3.25 5.56
C GLY A 138 8.97 -4.10 6.78
N ASP A 139 9.24 -3.60 7.99
CA ASP A 139 8.85 -4.25 9.25
C ASP A 139 7.39 -3.94 9.64
N LYS A 140 6.82 -2.89 9.03
CA LYS A 140 5.42 -2.45 9.15
C LYS A 140 4.54 -2.97 7.99
N MET A 141 5.11 -3.60 6.97
CA MET A 141 4.36 -4.14 5.84
C MET A 141 3.63 -5.43 6.25
N GLU A 142 2.36 -5.52 5.83
CA GLU A 142 1.49 -6.67 6.11
C GLU A 142 0.59 -7.00 4.92
N TYR A 143 0.19 -8.26 4.77
CA TYR A 143 -0.82 -8.64 3.77
C TYR A 143 -2.19 -8.03 4.14
N PRO A 144 -2.96 -7.51 3.16
CA PRO A 144 -4.25 -6.88 3.45
C PRO A 144 -5.23 -7.82 4.18
N GLU A 145 -5.24 -9.11 3.82
CA GLU A 145 -6.07 -10.13 4.45
C GLU A 145 -5.72 -10.41 5.92
N VAL A 146 -4.44 -10.27 6.27
CA VAL A 146 -3.96 -10.38 7.66
C VAL A 146 -4.31 -9.10 8.42
N ALA A 147 -4.09 -7.94 7.82
CA ALA A 147 -4.38 -6.65 8.44
C ALA A 147 -5.87 -6.46 8.78
N ARG A 148 -6.79 -7.07 8.00
CA ARG A 148 -8.23 -7.07 8.31
C ARG A 148 -8.60 -7.86 9.58
N ARG A 149 -7.69 -8.70 10.09
CA ARG A 149 -7.90 -9.55 11.27
C ARG A 149 -7.26 -8.97 12.55
N LEU A 150 -6.53 -7.87 12.43
CA LEU A 150 -5.94 -7.13 13.56
C LEU A 150 -7.00 -6.25 14.22
#